data_AF-A0A7C1HPT3-F1
#
_entry.id   AF-A0A7C1HPT3-F1
#
_cell.length_a   1.000
_cell.length_b   1.000
_cell.length_c   1.000
_cell.angle_alpha   90.00
_cell.angle_beta   90.00
_cell.angle_gamma   90.00
#
_symmetry.space_group_name_H-M   'P 1'
#
loop_
_entity.id
_entity.type
_entity.pdbx_description
1 polymer ?
#
loop_
_entity_poly.entity_id
_entity_poly.type
_entity_poly.pdbx_seq_one_letter_code
_entity_poly.pdbx_strand_id
1 'polypeptide(L)'
;MRMDGAPDDGETTRQERRRAFFLNNLDHPEAPYRWGAAEALGRMEDPEAVDALIPLLHDPDWRVRLKAAWALGRIGDARAAPYVHRLARDESEAVRDMAKEAMQQLLKRRFRERSAD
;
A
#
# COMPACT_ATOMS: atom_id res chain seq x y z
N MET A 1 -15.50 6.02 45.25
CA MET A 1 -14.46 6.96 44.76
C MET A 1 -13.77 6.25 43.60
N ARG A 2 -14.03 6.70 42.36
CA ARG A 2 -13.43 6.13 41.15
C ARG A 2 -12.03 6.75 41.03
N MET A 3 -10.99 5.91 40.99
CA MET A 3 -9.69 6.34 40.50
C MET A 3 -9.74 6.16 39.00
N ASP A 4 -9.97 7.28 38.30
CA ASP A 4 -9.73 7.40 36.87
C ASP A 4 -8.22 7.24 36.64
N GLY A 5 -7.80 6.02 36.35
CA GLY A 5 -6.47 5.71 35.83
C GLY A 5 -6.54 5.73 34.32
N ALA A 6 -5.88 6.70 33.71
CA ALA A 6 -5.84 6.98 32.27
C ALA A 6 -5.56 5.72 31.40
N PRO A 7 -6.03 5.69 30.14
CA PRO A 7 -5.59 4.69 29.19
C PRO A 7 -4.08 4.85 28.94
N ASP A 8 -3.37 3.74 29.11
CA ASP A 8 -1.92 3.58 28.99
C ASP A 8 -1.34 4.24 27.72
N ASP A 9 -0.63 5.32 27.97
CA ASP A 9 0.14 6.17 27.08
C ASP A 9 1.50 5.51 26.73
N GLY A 10 1.50 4.50 25.84
CA GLY A 10 2.78 3.85 25.49
C GLY A 10 2.80 2.79 24.40
N GLU A 11 1.66 2.26 23.96
CA GLU A 11 1.61 1.23 22.93
C GLU A 11 1.56 1.82 21.51
N THR A 12 2.59 2.60 21.11
CA THR A 12 2.86 2.62 19.67
C THR A 12 3.36 1.24 19.32
N THR A 13 2.47 0.40 18.80
CA THR A 13 2.77 -1.01 18.57
C THR A 13 4.04 -1.14 17.73
N ARG A 14 4.80 -2.23 17.90
CA ARG A 14 5.97 -2.50 17.05
C ARG A 14 5.62 -2.42 15.56
N GLN A 15 4.37 -2.70 15.21
CA GLN A 15 3.84 -2.60 13.86
C GLN A 15 3.64 -1.15 13.41
N GLU A 16 3.10 -0.26 14.24
CA GLU A 16 2.99 1.18 13.95
C GLU A 16 4.35 1.85 13.77
N ARG A 17 5.33 1.51 14.63
CA ARG A 17 6.71 2.03 14.47
C ARG A 17 7.33 1.58 13.14
N ARG A 18 7.11 0.32 12.76
CA ARG A 18 7.56 -0.23 11.46
C ARG A 18 6.84 0.45 10.29
N ARG A 19 5.52 0.66 10.41
CA ARG A 19 4.72 1.39 9.42
C ARG A 19 5.27 2.79 9.21
N ALA A 20 5.41 3.57 10.28
CA ALA A 20 5.94 4.93 10.23
C ALA A 20 7.34 4.98 9.58
N PHE A 21 8.22 4.03 9.91
CA PHE A 21 9.53 3.91 9.28
C PHE A 21 9.43 3.74 7.75
N PHE A 22 8.55 2.85 7.26
CA PHE A 22 8.41 2.65 5.81
C PHE A 22 7.69 3.80 5.13
N LEU A 23 6.68 4.41 5.76
CA LEU A 23 6.02 5.61 5.22
C LEU A 23 7.03 6.74 4.97
N ASN A 24 7.96 6.97 5.90
CA ASN A 24 9.02 7.96 5.76
C ASN A 24 10.06 7.63 4.67
N ASN A 25 10.07 6.42 4.11
CA ASN A 25 10.99 6.05 3.04
C ASN A 25 10.34 6.11 1.65
N LEU A 26 9.04 6.40 1.56
CA LEU A 26 8.32 6.50 0.30
C LEU A 26 8.70 7.74 -0.53
N ASP A 27 9.26 8.78 0.08
CA ASP A 27 9.73 10.01 -0.54
C ASP A 27 11.27 10.11 -0.62
N HIS A 28 11.98 9.06 -0.23
CA HIS A 28 13.43 9.03 -0.23
C HIS A 28 14.00 9.34 -1.63
N PRO A 29 15.08 10.13 -1.76
CA PRO A 29 15.62 10.54 -3.07
C PRO A 29 16.03 9.36 -3.95
N GLU A 30 16.55 8.30 -3.34
CA GLU A 30 16.96 7.09 -4.04
C GLU A 30 15.81 6.09 -4.19
N ALA A 31 15.57 5.64 -5.43
CA ALA A 31 14.52 4.69 -5.77
C ALA A 31 14.56 3.37 -4.96
N PRO A 32 15.74 2.76 -4.65
CA PRO A 32 15.85 1.60 -3.76
C PRO A 32 15.05 1.66 -2.46
N TYR A 33 15.06 2.82 -1.81
CA TYR A 33 14.36 3.01 -0.55
C TYR A 33 12.84 3.10 -0.76
N ARG A 34 12.40 3.79 -1.81
CA ARG A 34 10.97 3.95 -2.14
C ARG A 34 10.32 2.63 -2.51
N TRP A 35 10.92 1.85 -3.42
CA TRP A 35 10.33 0.56 -3.80
C TRP A 35 10.46 -0.49 -2.69
N GLY A 36 11.50 -0.43 -1.87
CA GLY A 36 11.66 -1.28 -0.68
C GLY A 36 10.61 -0.98 0.39
N ALA A 37 10.31 0.30 0.62
CA ALA A 37 9.25 0.74 1.50
C ALA A 37 7.86 0.30 1.01
N ALA A 38 7.57 0.49 -0.29
CA ALA A 38 6.33 0.04 -0.89
C ALA A 38 6.13 -1.48 -0.73
N GLU A 39 7.18 -2.27 -0.98
CA GLU A 39 7.16 -3.71 -0.76
C GLU A 39 6.89 -4.09 0.70
N ALA A 40 7.55 -3.42 1.65
CA ALA A 40 7.37 -3.70 3.06
C ALA A 40 5.94 -3.41 3.53
N LEU A 41 5.36 -2.28 3.12
CA LEU A 41 3.96 -1.92 3.42
C LEU A 41 2.98 -2.91 2.79
N GLY A 42 3.22 -3.34 1.55
CA GLY A 42 2.41 -4.38 0.89
C GLY A 42 2.44 -5.73 1.60
N ARG A 43 3.59 -6.12 2.17
CA ARG A 43 3.73 -7.34 2.99
C ARG A 43 3.04 -7.23 4.35
N MET A 44 2.91 -6.02 4.87
CA MET A 44 2.17 -5.75 6.11
C MET A 44 0.65 -5.79 5.89
N GLU A 45 0.19 -5.72 4.63
CA GLU A 45 -1.23 -5.64 4.26
C GLU A 45 -1.99 -4.53 5.01
N ASP A 46 -1.30 -3.42 5.28
CA ASP A 46 -1.82 -2.30 6.06
C ASP A 46 -2.73 -1.39 5.20
N PRO A 47 -4.05 -1.33 5.47
CA PRO A 47 -4.97 -0.47 4.73
C PRO A 47 -4.68 1.02 4.87
N GLU A 48 -4.03 1.44 5.97
CA GLU A 48 -3.70 2.84 6.20
C GLU A 48 -2.52 3.30 5.32
N ALA A 49 -1.81 2.39 4.65
CA ALA A 49 -0.72 2.72 3.72
C ALA A 49 -1.23 3.07 2.31
N VAL A 50 -2.50 2.79 1.99
CA VAL A 50 -3.06 2.93 0.64
C VAL A 50 -2.86 4.33 0.07
N ASP A 51 -3.24 5.36 0.85
CA ASP A 51 -3.18 6.75 0.40
C ASP A 51 -1.74 7.22 0.17
N ALA A 52 -0.78 6.68 0.93
CA ALA A 52 0.64 6.97 0.77
C ALA A 52 1.29 6.21 -0.41
N LEU A 53 0.75 5.05 -0.78
CA LEU A 53 1.24 4.22 -1.89
C LEU A 53 0.73 4.69 -3.26
N ILE A 54 -0.43 5.35 -3.32
CA ILE A 54 -1.03 5.83 -4.58
C ILE A 54 -0.10 6.78 -5.37
N PRO A 55 0.55 7.79 -4.76
CA PRO A 55 1.47 8.68 -5.48
C PRO A 55 2.63 7.95 -6.18
N LEU A 56 3.10 6.83 -5.62
CA LEU A 56 4.22 6.06 -6.17
C LEU A 56 3.88 5.36 -7.49
N LEU A 57 2.60 5.26 -7.85
CA LEU A 57 2.19 4.80 -9.19
C LEU A 57 2.60 5.77 -10.30
N HIS A 58 3.06 6.97 -9.96
CA HIS A 58 3.57 7.99 -10.89
C HIS A 58 5.08 8.22 -10.75
N ASP A 59 5.79 7.36 -10.00
CA ASP A 59 7.22 7.52 -9.77
C ASP A 59 8.05 7.42 -11.06
N PRO A 60 9.13 8.21 -11.22
CA PRO A 60 9.99 8.12 -12.40
C PRO A 60 10.67 6.74 -12.55
N ASP A 61 10.93 6.01 -11.47
CA ASP A 61 11.49 4.66 -11.55
C ASP A 61 10.37 3.61 -11.68
N TRP A 62 10.42 2.84 -12.76
CA TRP A 62 9.43 1.80 -13.06
C TRP A 62 9.34 0.72 -11.98
N ARG A 63 10.41 0.43 -11.23
CA ARG A 63 10.40 -0.54 -10.12
C ARG A 63 9.57 -0.03 -8.95
N VAL A 64 9.60 1.28 -8.70
CA VAL A 64 8.76 1.92 -7.67
C VAL A 64 7.30 1.80 -8.06
N ARG A 65 6.95 2.15 -9.32
CA ARG A 65 5.57 1.97 -9.83
C ARG A 65 5.10 0.52 -9.74
N LEU A 66 5.95 -0.44 -10.13
CA LEU A 66 5.67 -1.87 -10.03
C LEU A 66 5.40 -2.30 -8.60
N LYS A 67 6.27 -1.94 -7.65
CA LYS A 67 6.12 -2.33 -6.23
C LYS A 67 4.92 -1.65 -5.57
N ALA A 68 4.60 -0.41 -5.93
CA ALA A 68 3.40 0.26 -5.48
C ALA A 68 2.13 -0.46 -5.97
N ALA A 69 2.07 -0.83 -7.25
CA ALA A 69 0.94 -1.58 -7.81
C ALA A 69 0.77 -2.94 -7.10
N TRP A 70 1.87 -3.66 -6.91
CA TRP A 70 1.89 -4.93 -6.18
C TRP A 70 1.39 -4.77 -4.74
N ALA A 71 1.88 -3.76 -4.02
CA ALA A 71 1.51 -3.49 -2.63
C ALA A 71 0.02 -3.16 -2.50
N LEU A 72 -0.51 -2.30 -3.37
CA LEU A 72 -1.93 -1.95 -3.40
C LEU A 72 -2.82 -3.17 -3.72
N GLY A 73 -2.40 -4.01 -4.66
CA GLY A 73 -3.08 -5.29 -4.93
C GLY A 73 -3.13 -6.20 -3.70
N ARG A 74 -2.01 -6.31 -2.99
CA ARG A 74 -1.88 -7.11 -1.76
C ARG A 74 -2.67 -6.57 -0.58
N ILE A 75 -2.75 -5.25 -0.43
CA ILE A 75 -3.59 -4.62 0.61
C ILE A 75 -5.06 -4.81 0.25
N GLY A 76 -5.42 -4.78 -1.03
CA GLY A 76 -6.74 -5.19 -1.47
C GLY A 76 -7.83 -4.14 -1.31
N ASP A 77 -7.46 -2.92 -0.92
CA ASP A 77 -8.40 -1.82 -0.74
C ASP A 77 -8.89 -1.29 -2.09
N ALA A 78 -10.20 -1.38 -2.32
CA ALA A 78 -10.84 -0.99 -3.57
C ALA A 78 -10.63 0.49 -3.94
N ARG A 79 -10.29 1.37 -2.98
CA ARG A 79 -9.94 2.78 -3.24
C ARG A 79 -8.76 2.92 -4.21
N ALA A 80 -7.87 1.94 -4.26
CA ALA A 80 -6.71 1.93 -5.15
C ALA A 80 -7.03 1.59 -6.62
N ALA A 81 -8.18 0.95 -6.88
CA ALA A 81 -8.53 0.41 -8.20
C ALA A 81 -8.46 1.42 -9.36
N PRO A 82 -9.03 2.64 -9.28
CA PRO A 82 -8.96 3.59 -10.38
C PRO A 82 -7.51 4.04 -10.69
N TYR A 83 -6.63 4.05 -9.69
CA TYR A 83 -5.23 4.44 -9.85
C TYR A 83 -4.41 3.31 -10.47
N VAL A 84 -4.57 2.09 -9.95
CA VAL A 84 -3.90 0.90 -10.51
C VAL A 84 -4.36 0.64 -11.95
N HIS A 85 -5.64 0.87 -12.28
CA HIS A 85 -6.13 0.72 -13.65
C HIS A 85 -5.39 1.60 -14.68
N ARG A 86 -4.95 2.81 -14.28
CA ARG A 86 -4.21 3.70 -15.19
C ARG A 86 -2.87 3.12 -15.64
N LEU A 87 -2.25 2.25 -14.82
CA LEU A 87 -1.00 1.58 -15.16
C LEU A 87 -1.12 0.56 -16.28
N ALA A 88 -2.33 0.24 -16.76
CA ALA A 88 -2.50 -0.55 -17.99
C ALA A 88 -1.88 0.13 -19.22
N ARG A 89 -1.59 1.44 -19.14
CA ARG A 89 -0.93 2.24 -20.18
C ARG A 89 0.51 2.63 -19.81
N ASP A 90 1.09 2.05 -18.77
CA ASP A 90 2.47 2.33 -18.37
C ASP A 90 3.44 1.98 -19.51
N GLU A 91 4.54 2.72 -19.61
CA GLU A 91 5.61 2.46 -20.59
C GLU A 91 6.27 1.08 -20.37
N SER A 92 6.39 0.65 -19.11
CA SER A 92 7.03 -0.61 -18.73
C SER A 92 6.03 -1.76 -18.80
N GLU A 93 6.39 -2.80 -19.56
CA GLU A 93 5.59 -4.03 -19.66
C GLU A 93 5.39 -4.71 -18.31
N ALA A 94 6.44 -4.77 -17.50
CA ALA A 94 6.39 -5.34 -16.16
C ALA A 94 5.39 -4.60 -15.25
N VAL A 95 5.28 -3.28 -15.40
CA VAL A 95 4.30 -2.48 -14.64
C VAL A 95 2.89 -2.75 -15.15
N ARG A 96 2.68 -2.84 -16.47
CA ARG A 96 1.37 -3.17 -17.06
C ARG A 96 0.86 -4.55 -16.60
N ASP A 97 1.74 -5.55 -16.56
CA ASP A 97 1.36 -6.91 -16.14
C ASP A 97 1.06 -6.96 -14.64
N MET A 98 1.89 -6.31 -13.82
CA MET A 98 1.62 -6.18 -12.38
C MET A 98 0.29 -5.46 -12.12
N ALA A 99 -0.05 -4.44 -12.90
CA ALA A 99 -1.33 -3.74 -12.78
C ALA A 99 -2.53 -4.67 -13.03
N LYS A 100 -2.44 -5.57 -14.02
CA LYS A 100 -3.48 -6.58 -14.28
C LYS A 100 -3.66 -7.50 -13.07
N GLU A 101 -2.55 -8.01 -12.51
CA GLU A 101 -2.58 -8.88 -11.34
C GLU A 101 -3.16 -8.16 -10.11
N ALA A 102 -2.70 -6.94 -9.84
CA ALA A 102 -3.19 -6.13 -8.73
C ALA A 102 -4.70 -5.84 -8.87
N MET A 103 -5.18 -5.51 -10.08
CA MET A 103 -6.61 -5.33 -10.33
C MET A 103 -7.43 -6.59 -10.06
N GLN A 104 -6.92 -7.78 -10.41
CA GLN A 104 -7.59 -9.04 -10.06
C GLN A 104 -7.70 -9.23 -8.55
N GLN A 105 -6.65 -8.87 -7.79
CA GLN A 105 -6.66 -8.97 -6.32
C GLN A 105 -7.67 -7.99 -5.69
N LEU A 106 -7.66 -6.74 -6.12
CA LEU A 106 -8.60 -5.70 -5.68
C LEU A 106 -10.06 -6.10 -5.94
N LEU A 107 -10.35 -6.63 -7.12
CA LEU A 107 -11.70 -7.07 -7.48
C LEU A 107 -12.14 -8.30 -6.66
N LYS A 108 -11.24 -9.27 -6.42
CA LYS A 108 -11.55 -10.45 -5.60
C LYS A 108 -11.91 -10.09 -4.15
N ARG A 109 -11.25 -9.11 -3.52
CA ARG A 109 -11.58 -8.68 -2.15
C ARG A 109 -12.93 -7.97 -2.08
N ARG A 110 -13.24 -7.10 -3.06
CA ARG A 110 -14.55 -6.43 -3.18
C ARG A 110 -15.74 -7.40 -3.20
N PHE A 111 -15.60 -8.55 -3.85
CA PHE A 111 -16.69 -9.55 -3.90
C PHE A 111 -16.87 -10.29 -2.57
N ARG A 112 -15.79 -10.56 -1.83
CA ARG A 112 -15.87 -11.22 -0.53
C ARG A 112 -16.55 -10.36 0.54
N GLU A 113 -16.28 -9.06 0.55
CA GLU A 113 -16.87 -8.14 1.54
C GLU A 113 -18.37 -7.88 1.27
N ARG A 114 -18.81 -7.88 0.01
CA ARG A 114 -20.24 -7.76 -0.35
C ARG A 114 -21.09 -9.01 -0.14
N SER A 115 -20.48 -10.14 0.20
CA SER A 115 -21.19 -11.42 0.40
C SER A 115 -21.56 -11.67 1.87
N ALA A 116 -21.22 -10.73 2.76
CA ALA A 116 -21.38 -10.85 4.21
C ALA A 116 -22.50 -9.97 4.80
N ASP A 117 -23.25 -9.26 3.95
CA ASP A 117 -24.46 -8.49 4.28
C ASP A 117 -25.71 -9.16 3.67
#